data_AF-A0A1W6NZF5-F1
#
_entry.id   AF-A0A1W6NZF5-F1
#
_cell.length_a   1.000
_cell.length_b   1.000
_cell.length_c   1.000
_cell.angle_alpha   90.00
_cell.angle_beta   90.00
_cell.angle_gamma   90.00
#
_symmetry.space_group_name_H-M   'P 1'
#
loop_
_entity.id
_entity.type
_entity.pdbx_description
1 polymer ?
#
loop_
_entity_poly.entity_id
_entity_poly.type
_entity_poly.pdbx_seq_one_letter_code
_entity_poly.pdbx_strand_id
1 'polypeptide(L)'
;MNALASVGHNNPPDPIEEICGQYESWRIEAENWLDGSPVETESQMNAVDELRQSMREWRLKLEAGQKSATAPLYDAYKAEGARWKPTIEDAKRIEAGLVSVVNGFKQKLAAEKAEAERQARAEADRKMREAQEAAARANAADIEAQRAAAAAQHEAEIAAAQAAKAGKDRVKGLRTVTRYEVTDHRSLLNFIARNDRDAITAFIDDWARRNHTTTQNADGLRVWQEKEAF
;
A
#
# COMPACT_ATOMS: atom_id res chain seq x y z
N MET A 1 27.05 51.59 -29.72
CA MET A 1 25.60 51.38 -29.86
C MET A 1 25.09 50.85 -28.53
N ASN A 2 24.34 51.63 -27.77
CA ASN A 2 23.73 51.16 -26.53
C ASN A 2 22.47 50.37 -26.89
N ALA A 3 22.40 49.12 -26.45
CA ALA A 3 21.21 48.29 -26.63
C ALA A 3 20.03 48.93 -25.88
N LEU A 4 18.92 49.13 -26.59
CA LEU A 4 17.67 49.57 -26.00
C LEU A 4 17.16 48.46 -25.07
N ALA A 5 16.84 48.80 -23.82
CA ALA A 5 16.22 47.88 -22.88
C ALA A 5 14.90 47.33 -23.48
N SER A 6 14.75 46.01 -23.49
CA SER A 6 13.53 45.34 -23.98
C SER A 6 12.35 45.67 -23.05
N VAL A 7 11.25 46.13 -23.66
CA VAL A 7 9.94 46.30 -23.02
C VAL A 7 9.50 44.93 -22.48
N GLY A 8 9.31 44.83 -21.16
CA GLY A 8 8.93 43.56 -20.50
C GLY A 8 9.40 43.41 -19.04
N HIS A 9 10.23 44.32 -18.54
CA HIS A 9 10.73 44.30 -17.15
C HIS A 9 9.80 45.00 -16.14
N ASN A 10 8.49 45.03 -16.39
CA ASN A 10 7.55 45.35 -15.32
C ASN A 10 7.25 44.03 -14.62
N ASN A 11 7.85 43.80 -13.46
CA ASN A 11 7.45 42.71 -12.59
C ASN A 11 6.13 43.17 -11.94
N PRO A 12 4.95 42.74 -12.42
CA PRO A 12 3.70 43.17 -11.81
C PRO A 12 3.75 42.82 -10.32
N PRO A 13 3.14 43.65 -9.44
CA PRO A 13 3.07 43.36 -8.02
C PRO A 13 2.53 41.94 -7.81
N ASP A 14 3.09 41.23 -6.83
CA ASP A 14 2.68 39.86 -6.53
C ASP A 14 1.16 39.86 -6.22
N PRO A 15 0.35 39.05 -6.91
CA PRO A 15 -1.09 38.96 -6.64
C PRO A 15 -1.40 38.69 -5.16
N ILE A 16 -0.52 38.00 -4.44
CA ILE A 16 -0.65 37.79 -2.99
C ILE A 16 -0.51 39.13 -2.25
N GLU A 17 0.53 39.91 -2.54
CA GLU A 17 0.77 41.21 -1.92
C GLU A 17 -0.37 42.19 -2.21
N GLU A 18 -0.89 42.19 -3.45
CA GLU A 18 -2.02 43.04 -3.84
C GLU A 18 -3.30 42.67 -3.08
N ILE A 19 -3.63 41.37 -3.00
CA ILE A 19 -4.83 40.91 -2.28
C ILE A 19 -4.68 41.14 -0.78
N CYS A 20 -3.52 40.85 -0.18
CA CYS A 20 -3.27 41.10 1.23
C CYS A 20 -3.35 42.59 1.58
N GLY A 21 -2.79 43.46 0.73
CA GLY A 21 -2.86 44.90 0.91
C GLY A 21 -4.29 45.45 0.97
N GLN A 22 -5.24 44.87 0.20
CA GLN A 22 -6.66 45.27 0.22
C GLN A 22 -7.38 44.96 1.54
N TYR A 23 -6.93 43.95 2.27
CA TYR A 23 -7.61 43.44 3.48
C TYR A 23 -6.83 43.66 4.76
N GLU A 24 -5.65 44.29 4.70
CA GLU A 24 -4.75 44.47 5.85
C GLU A 24 -5.43 45.17 7.03
N SER A 25 -6.19 46.25 6.80
CA SER A 25 -6.92 46.96 7.86
C SER A 25 -8.01 46.08 8.49
N TRP A 26 -8.74 45.33 7.66
CA TRP A 26 -9.77 44.38 8.10
C TRP A 26 -9.17 43.21 8.87
N ARG A 27 -7.97 42.75 8.49
CA ARG A 27 -7.24 41.68 9.17
C ARG A 27 -6.83 42.13 10.58
N ILE A 28 -6.20 43.30 10.68
CA ILE A 28 -5.78 43.87 11.97
C ILE A 28 -6.99 44.04 12.90
N GLU A 29 -8.12 44.54 12.38
CA GLU A 29 -9.33 44.68 13.18
C GLU A 29 -9.90 43.32 13.61
N ALA A 30 -9.97 42.33 12.71
CA ALA A 30 -10.41 40.99 13.07
C ALA A 30 -9.49 40.34 14.13
N GLU A 31 -8.17 40.54 14.04
CA GLU A 31 -7.20 40.08 15.04
C GLU A 31 -7.46 40.69 16.43
N ASN A 32 -7.85 41.98 16.50
CA ASN A 32 -8.21 42.63 17.76
C ASN A 32 -9.46 42.00 18.41
N TRP A 33 -10.43 41.54 17.62
CA TRP A 33 -11.64 40.85 18.13
C TRP A 33 -11.41 39.39 18.53
N LEU A 34 -10.29 38.78 18.11
CA LEU A 34 -9.95 37.39 18.40
C LEU A 34 -9.08 37.26 19.67
N ASP A 35 -9.36 38.07 20.68
CA ASP A 35 -8.64 38.09 21.97
C ASP A 35 -9.17 37.08 23.01
N GLY A 36 -10.32 36.45 22.72
CA GLY A 36 -11.00 35.48 23.59
C GLY A 36 -12.15 36.06 24.42
N SER A 37 -12.43 37.35 24.32
CA SER A 37 -13.56 38.00 24.97
C SER A 37 -14.89 37.60 24.29
N PRO A 38 -15.96 37.30 25.05
CA PRO A 38 -17.27 37.01 24.47
C PRO A 38 -17.94 38.27 23.92
N VAL A 39 -18.79 38.09 22.92
CA VAL A 39 -19.73 39.12 22.45
C VAL A 39 -20.87 39.26 23.47
N GLU A 40 -21.10 40.48 23.96
CA GLU A 40 -22.07 40.78 25.01
C GLU A 40 -23.30 41.56 24.50
N THR A 41 -23.21 42.17 23.32
CA THR A 41 -24.31 42.95 22.73
C THR A 41 -24.56 42.62 21.26
N GLU A 42 -25.78 42.88 20.79
CA GLU A 42 -26.17 42.71 19.38
C GLU A 42 -25.33 43.59 18.43
N SER A 43 -24.95 44.80 18.86
CA SER A 43 -24.09 45.67 18.05
C SER A 43 -22.68 45.09 17.87
N GLN A 44 -22.14 44.44 18.90
CA GLN A 44 -20.87 43.73 18.83
C GLN A 44 -20.97 42.49 17.93
N MET A 45 -22.08 41.74 18.01
CA MET A 45 -22.36 40.61 17.11
C MET A 45 -22.36 41.06 15.64
N ASN A 46 -23.08 42.13 15.32
CA ASN A 46 -23.16 42.65 13.94
C ASN A 46 -21.80 43.11 13.40
N ALA A 47 -20.96 43.73 14.24
CA ALA A 47 -19.60 44.11 13.86
C ALA A 47 -18.71 42.89 13.59
N VAL A 48 -18.80 41.85 14.42
CA VAL A 48 -18.09 40.58 14.22
C VAL A 48 -18.55 39.87 12.95
N ASP A 49 -19.85 39.90 12.64
CA ASP A 49 -20.38 39.31 11.41
C ASP A 49 -19.87 40.02 10.14
N GLU A 50 -19.75 41.35 10.16
CA GLU A 50 -19.16 42.12 9.06
C GLU A 50 -17.66 41.78 8.86
N LEU A 51 -16.90 41.70 9.96
CA LEU A 51 -15.50 41.26 9.92
C LEU A 51 -15.36 39.84 9.37
N ARG A 52 -16.22 38.92 9.80
CA ARG A 52 -16.26 37.54 9.29
C ARG A 52 -16.52 37.51 7.79
N GLN A 53 -17.44 38.34 7.28
CA GLN A 53 -17.72 38.43 5.85
C GLN A 53 -16.47 38.90 5.09
N SER A 54 -15.82 39.97 5.54
CA SER A 54 -14.60 40.49 4.94
C SER A 54 -13.45 39.45 4.93
N MET A 55 -13.26 38.71 6.02
CA MET A 55 -12.26 37.63 6.09
C MET A 55 -12.60 36.47 5.15
N ARG A 56 -13.89 36.15 4.97
CA ARG A 56 -14.32 35.15 3.97
C ARG A 56 -13.99 35.61 2.56
N GLU A 57 -14.26 36.86 2.21
CA GLU A 57 -13.96 37.41 0.88
C GLU A 57 -12.46 37.44 0.60
N TRP A 58 -11.65 37.84 1.59
CA TRP A 58 -10.19 37.81 1.50
C TRP A 58 -9.68 36.40 1.17
N ARG A 59 -10.13 35.38 1.92
CA ARG A 59 -9.79 33.98 1.65
C ARG A 59 -10.18 33.55 0.23
N LEU A 60 -11.40 33.87 -0.22
CA LEU A 60 -11.87 33.47 -1.55
C LEU A 60 -11.05 34.12 -2.66
N LYS A 61 -10.60 35.37 -2.49
CA LYS A 61 -9.71 36.04 -3.44
C LYS A 61 -8.33 35.38 -3.50
N LEU A 62 -7.76 35.01 -2.35
CA LEU A 62 -6.49 34.26 -2.30
C LEU A 62 -6.61 32.90 -2.99
N GLU A 63 -7.69 32.15 -2.72
CA GLU A 63 -7.96 30.85 -3.38
C GLU A 63 -8.11 31.01 -4.90
N ALA A 64 -8.81 32.04 -5.37
CA ALA A 64 -8.94 32.34 -6.79
C ALA A 64 -7.59 32.72 -7.43
N GLY A 65 -6.79 33.55 -6.76
CA GLY A 65 -5.45 33.93 -7.19
C GLY A 65 -4.52 32.72 -7.29
N GLN A 66 -4.50 31.86 -6.27
CA GLN A 66 -3.73 30.61 -6.26
C GLN A 66 -4.14 29.71 -7.44
N LYS A 67 -5.45 29.53 -7.66
CA LYS A 67 -5.96 28.71 -8.77
C LYS A 67 -5.52 29.28 -10.12
N SER A 68 -5.59 30.61 -10.30
CA SER A 68 -5.15 31.26 -11.53
C SER A 68 -3.66 31.09 -11.78
N ALA A 69 -2.83 31.27 -10.74
CA ALA A 69 -1.37 31.12 -10.84
C ALA A 69 -0.93 29.67 -11.13
N THR A 70 -1.65 28.70 -10.57
CA THR A 70 -1.30 27.26 -10.71
C THR A 70 -1.96 26.58 -11.92
N ALA A 71 -3.04 27.12 -12.47
CA ALA A 71 -3.72 26.59 -13.66
C ALA A 71 -2.77 26.34 -14.85
N PRO A 72 -1.94 27.29 -15.32
CA PRO A 72 -1.06 27.03 -16.46
C PRO A 72 0.00 25.97 -16.17
N LEU A 73 0.48 25.87 -14.92
CA LEU A 73 1.43 24.83 -14.52
C LEU A 73 0.79 23.45 -14.54
N TYR A 74 -0.45 23.35 -14.04
CA TYR A 74 -1.21 22.11 -14.04
C TYR A 74 -1.58 21.67 -15.46
N ASP A 75 -1.95 22.61 -16.32
CA ASP A 75 -2.24 22.34 -17.73
C ASP A 75 -1.00 21.89 -18.48
N ALA A 76 0.16 22.54 -18.26
CA ALA A 76 1.44 22.12 -18.83
C ALA A 76 1.84 20.71 -18.36
N TYR A 77 1.72 20.43 -17.07
CA TYR A 77 1.96 19.10 -16.50
C TYR A 77 1.04 18.04 -17.14
N LYS A 78 -0.25 18.34 -17.28
CA LYS A 78 -1.22 17.43 -17.91
C LYS A 78 -0.92 17.20 -19.38
N ALA A 79 -0.61 18.25 -20.13
CA ALA A 79 -0.30 18.16 -21.54
C ALA A 79 0.95 17.29 -21.77
N GLU A 80 1.99 17.51 -20.97
CA GLU A 80 3.20 16.70 -21.03
C GLU A 80 2.92 15.25 -20.61
N GLY A 81 2.20 15.03 -19.51
CA GLY A 81 1.75 13.70 -19.11
C GLY A 81 0.97 12.98 -20.23
N ALA A 82 0.09 13.68 -20.93
CA ALA A 82 -0.64 13.14 -22.08
C ALA A 82 0.26 12.83 -23.28
N ARG A 83 1.33 13.62 -23.51
CA ARG A 83 2.33 13.38 -24.57
C ARG A 83 3.13 12.11 -24.33
N TRP A 84 3.54 11.85 -23.08
CA TRP A 84 4.33 10.66 -22.73
C TRP A 84 3.49 9.39 -22.59
N LYS A 85 2.23 9.52 -22.18
CA LYS A 85 1.36 8.38 -21.85
C LYS A 85 1.26 7.34 -22.98
N PRO A 86 1.04 7.67 -24.27
CA PRO A 86 0.94 6.67 -25.33
C PRO A 86 2.18 5.78 -25.43
N THR A 87 3.37 6.37 -25.39
CA THR A 87 4.64 5.65 -25.50
C THR A 87 4.91 4.78 -24.27
N ILE A 88 4.61 5.29 -23.07
CA ILE A 88 4.73 4.51 -21.84
C ILE A 88 3.77 3.31 -21.87
N GLU A 89 2.53 3.52 -22.30
CA GLU A 89 1.53 2.44 -22.41
C GLU A 89 1.92 1.42 -23.47
N ASP A 90 2.53 1.84 -24.58
CA ASP A 90 3.04 0.91 -25.58
C ASP A 90 4.21 0.06 -25.05
N ALA A 91 5.18 0.69 -24.37
CA ALA A 91 6.27 -0.02 -23.72
C ALA A 91 5.76 -1.05 -22.69
N LYS A 92 4.75 -0.69 -21.88
CA LYS A 92 4.10 -1.64 -20.95
C LYS A 92 3.43 -2.80 -21.66
N ARG A 93 2.77 -2.56 -22.81
CA ARG A 93 2.16 -3.65 -23.60
C ARG A 93 3.22 -4.60 -24.14
N ILE A 94 4.33 -4.07 -24.66
CA ILE A 94 5.45 -4.88 -25.15
C ILE A 94 6.06 -5.69 -24.00
N GLU A 95 6.33 -5.06 -22.86
CA GLU A 95 6.83 -5.75 -21.65
C GLU A 95 5.89 -6.89 -21.21
N ALA A 96 4.60 -6.62 -21.12
CA ALA A 96 3.59 -7.63 -20.77
C ALA A 96 3.53 -8.76 -21.80
N GLY A 97 3.65 -8.44 -23.09
CA GLY A 97 3.73 -9.42 -24.17
C GLY A 97 4.94 -10.34 -24.00
N LEU A 98 6.13 -9.77 -23.75
CA LEU A 98 7.36 -10.54 -23.50
C LEU A 98 7.23 -11.44 -22.26
N VAL A 99 6.64 -10.93 -21.18
CA VAL A 99 6.33 -11.73 -19.98
C VAL A 99 5.42 -12.91 -20.33
N SER A 100 4.36 -12.68 -21.12
CA SER A 100 3.44 -13.73 -21.55
C SER A 100 4.13 -14.79 -22.40
N VAL A 101 5.00 -14.38 -23.33
CA VAL A 101 5.78 -15.30 -24.19
C VAL A 101 6.67 -16.21 -23.34
N VAL A 102 7.38 -15.68 -22.35
CA VAL A 102 8.30 -16.49 -21.52
C VAL A 102 7.61 -17.24 -20.39
N ASN A 103 6.36 -16.89 -20.04
CA ASN A 103 5.67 -17.44 -18.87
C ASN A 103 5.55 -18.97 -18.91
N GLY A 104 5.09 -19.53 -20.03
CA GLY A 104 4.92 -20.99 -20.16
C GLY A 104 6.24 -21.75 -20.01
N PHE A 105 7.34 -21.22 -20.57
CA PHE A 105 8.66 -21.81 -20.43
C PHE A 105 9.18 -21.72 -18.99
N LYS A 106 9.04 -20.56 -18.34
CA LYS A 106 9.45 -20.38 -16.94
C LYS A 106 8.69 -21.32 -16.00
N GLN A 107 7.41 -21.56 -16.23
CA GLN A 107 6.61 -22.51 -15.45
C GLN A 107 7.11 -23.95 -15.62
N LYS A 108 7.38 -24.38 -16.86
CA LYS A 108 7.96 -25.71 -17.14
C LYS A 108 9.32 -25.87 -16.47
N LEU A 109 10.21 -24.90 -16.65
CA LEU A 109 11.53 -24.92 -16.02
C LEU A 109 11.44 -24.92 -14.49
N ALA A 110 10.47 -24.20 -13.90
CA ALA A 110 10.27 -24.23 -12.46
C ALA A 110 9.79 -25.61 -11.98
N ALA A 111 8.92 -26.28 -12.74
CA ALA A 111 8.49 -27.64 -12.44
C ALA A 111 9.63 -28.65 -12.56
N GLU A 112 10.47 -28.54 -13.60
CA GLU A 112 11.66 -29.37 -13.80
C GLU A 112 12.66 -29.20 -12.65
N LYS A 113 12.94 -27.96 -12.24
CA LYS A 113 13.85 -27.70 -11.11
C LYS A 113 13.27 -28.13 -9.77
N ALA A 114 11.97 -27.99 -9.57
CA ALA A 114 11.31 -28.51 -8.37
C ALA A 114 11.37 -30.04 -8.32
N GLU A 115 11.23 -30.73 -9.46
CA GLU A 115 11.40 -32.18 -9.52
C GLU A 115 12.85 -32.60 -9.23
N ALA A 116 13.82 -31.93 -9.85
CA ALA A 116 15.24 -32.18 -9.58
C ALA A 116 15.58 -31.93 -8.10
N GLU A 117 15.00 -30.89 -7.48
CA GLU A 117 15.13 -30.63 -6.05
C GLU A 117 14.52 -31.76 -5.21
N ARG A 118 13.31 -32.24 -5.56
CA ARG A 118 12.68 -33.37 -4.86
C ARG A 118 13.54 -34.63 -4.93
N GLN A 119 14.08 -34.95 -6.11
CA GLN A 119 14.95 -36.11 -6.31
C GLN A 119 16.26 -35.97 -5.54
N ALA A 120 16.91 -34.80 -5.60
CA ALA A 120 18.15 -34.55 -4.87
C ALA A 120 17.94 -34.61 -3.33
N ARG A 121 16.80 -34.11 -2.83
CA ARG A 121 16.43 -34.24 -1.42
C ARG A 121 16.18 -35.70 -1.03
N ALA A 122 15.44 -36.45 -1.84
CA ALA A 122 15.19 -37.87 -1.57
C ALA A 122 16.49 -38.70 -1.56
N GLU A 123 17.42 -38.40 -2.47
CA GLU A 123 18.75 -39.01 -2.50
C GLU A 123 19.59 -38.64 -1.27
N ALA A 124 19.61 -37.36 -0.89
CA ALA A 124 20.29 -36.89 0.32
C ALA A 124 19.72 -37.56 1.58
N ASP A 125 18.39 -37.67 1.70
CA ASP A 125 17.73 -38.34 2.81
C ASP A 125 18.08 -39.84 2.85
N ARG A 126 18.16 -40.51 1.68
CA ARG A 126 18.59 -41.92 1.58
C ARG A 126 20.03 -42.07 2.05
N LYS A 127 20.96 -41.27 1.51
CA LYS A 127 22.37 -41.33 1.85
C LYS A 127 22.64 -40.98 3.31
N MET A 128 21.89 -40.05 3.87
CA MET A 128 21.97 -39.72 5.29
C MET A 128 21.53 -40.89 6.18
N ARG A 129 20.48 -41.62 5.81
CA ARG A 129 20.07 -42.85 6.52
C ARG A 129 21.12 -43.95 6.40
N GLU A 130 21.62 -44.21 5.19
CA GLU A 130 22.71 -45.18 4.95
C GLU A 130 23.95 -44.85 5.80
N ALA A 131 24.34 -43.57 5.87
CA ALA A 131 25.46 -43.10 6.68
C ALA A 131 25.23 -43.27 8.19
N GLN A 132 24.01 -42.98 8.67
CA GLN A 132 23.63 -43.19 10.07
C GLN A 132 23.65 -44.68 10.44
N GLU A 133 23.13 -45.54 9.58
CA GLU A 133 23.16 -46.99 9.80
C GLU A 133 24.59 -47.55 9.77
N ALA A 134 25.42 -47.11 8.83
CA ALA A 134 26.82 -47.50 8.75
C ALA A 134 27.61 -47.06 10.00
N ALA A 135 27.39 -45.81 10.46
CA ALA A 135 27.99 -45.31 11.68
C ALA A 135 27.52 -46.09 12.93
N ALA A 136 26.24 -46.46 13.00
CA ALA A 136 25.68 -47.23 14.11
C ALA A 136 26.21 -48.68 14.15
N ARG A 137 26.53 -49.27 13.00
CA ARG A 137 27.09 -50.64 12.89
C ARG A 137 28.62 -50.67 13.00
N ALA A 138 29.31 -49.54 12.85
CA ALA A 138 30.76 -49.51 12.83
C ALA A 138 31.35 -49.85 14.20
N ASN A 139 32.14 -50.92 14.25
CA ASN A 139 32.91 -51.27 15.44
C ASN A 139 34.15 -50.35 15.55
N ALA A 140 34.41 -49.78 16.72
CA ALA A 140 35.57 -48.91 16.96
C ALA A 140 36.91 -49.64 16.83
N ALA A 141 36.94 -50.96 17.03
CA ALA A 141 38.14 -51.78 16.90
C ALA A 141 38.40 -52.31 15.46
N ASP A 142 37.50 -52.02 14.51
CA ASP A 142 37.61 -52.46 13.12
C ASP A 142 37.81 -51.25 12.18
N ILE A 143 39.04 -51.13 11.66
CA ILE A 143 39.43 -50.00 10.80
C ILE A 143 38.67 -49.97 9.47
N GLU A 144 38.27 -51.13 8.92
CA GLU A 144 37.51 -51.17 7.67
C GLU A 144 36.06 -50.77 7.92
N ALA A 145 35.48 -51.13 9.06
CA ALA A 145 34.17 -50.66 9.48
C ALA A 145 34.14 -49.13 9.68
N GLN A 146 35.20 -48.56 10.27
CA GLN A 146 35.36 -47.10 10.39
C GLN A 146 35.51 -46.40 9.04
N ARG A 147 36.32 -46.97 8.12
CA ARG A 147 36.48 -46.43 6.76
C ARG A 147 35.17 -46.45 5.97
N ALA A 148 34.40 -47.53 6.06
CA ALA A 148 33.09 -47.64 5.42
C ALA A 148 32.08 -46.61 5.95
N ALA A 149 32.03 -46.40 7.28
CA ALA A 149 31.17 -45.37 7.87
C ALA A 149 31.61 -43.95 7.48
N ALA A 150 32.91 -43.67 7.44
CA ALA A 150 33.44 -42.38 6.99
C ALA A 150 33.14 -42.13 5.50
N ALA A 151 33.27 -43.14 4.64
CA ALA A 151 32.90 -43.03 3.23
C ALA A 151 31.41 -42.76 3.05
N ALA A 152 30.54 -43.47 3.78
CA ALA A 152 29.09 -43.25 3.74
C ALA A 152 28.71 -41.84 4.23
N GLN A 153 29.36 -41.33 5.27
CA GLN A 153 29.18 -39.94 5.72
C GLN A 153 29.61 -38.94 4.64
N HIS A 154 30.76 -39.15 4.00
CA HIS A 154 31.21 -38.27 2.93
C HIS A 154 30.25 -38.25 1.73
N GLU A 155 29.71 -39.41 1.33
CA GLU A 155 28.68 -39.49 0.30
C GLU A 155 27.39 -38.74 0.70
N ALA A 156 26.97 -38.85 1.96
CA ALA A 156 25.82 -38.12 2.49
C ALA A 156 26.05 -36.59 2.47
N GLU A 157 27.23 -36.12 2.83
CA GLU A 157 27.61 -34.70 2.76
C GLU A 157 27.56 -34.17 1.32
N ILE A 158 28.10 -34.93 0.35
CA ILE A 158 28.05 -34.56 -1.06
C ILE A 158 26.59 -34.48 -1.54
N ALA A 159 25.77 -35.49 -1.21
CA ALA A 159 24.36 -35.51 -1.59
C ALA A 159 23.57 -34.35 -0.96
N ALA A 160 23.82 -34.03 0.31
CA ALA A 160 23.22 -32.89 1.00
C ALA A 160 23.63 -31.56 0.36
N ALA A 161 24.90 -31.39 -0.02
CA ALA A 161 25.38 -30.20 -0.72
C ALA A 161 24.73 -30.04 -2.11
N GLN A 162 24.53 -31.15 -2.83
CA GLN A 162 23.82 -31.17 -4.12
C GLN A 162 22.35 -30.78 -3.96
N ALA A 163 21.65 -31.32 -2.96
CA ALA A 163 20.27 -30.95 -2.64
C ALA A 163 20.14 -29.46 -2.27
N ALA A 164 21.07 -28.94 -1.46
CA ALA A 164 21.11 -27.52 -1.11
C ALA A 164 21.35 -26.62 -2.33
N LYS A 165 22.21 -27.05 -3.27
CA LYS A 165 22.44 -26.33 -4.53
C LYS A 165 21.18 -26.32 -5.41
N ALA A 166 20.50 -27.47 -5.53
CA ALA A 166 19.26 -27.58 -6.30
C ALA A 166 18.16 -26.66 -5.74
N GLY A 167 17.98 -26.60 -4.41
CA GLY A 167 16.97 -25.73 -3.80
C GLY A 167 17.21 -24.22 -3.92
N LYS A 168 18.47 -23.82 -4.20
CA LYS A 168 18.84 -22.42 -4.50
C LYS A 168 18.62 -22.06 -5.97
N ASP A 169 18.57 -23.04 -6.87
CA ASP A 169 18.44 -22.81 -8.30
C ASP A 169 16.97 -22.56 -8.70
N ARG A 170 16.45 -21.39 -8.34
CA ARG A 170 15.05 -21.00 -8.63
C ARG A 170 14.94 -20.16 -9.89
N VAL A 171 13.84 -20.35 -10.62
CA VAL A 171 13.52 -19.54 -11.81
C VAL A 171 13.13 -18.12 -11.40
N LYS A 172 13.85 -17.11 -11.93
CA LYS A 172 13.59 -15.69 -11.63
C LYS A 172 12.38 -15.14 -12.38
N GLY A 173 11.70 -14.16 -11.77
CA GLY A 173 10.57 -13.46 -12.37
C GLY A 173 9.28 -14.29 -12.40
N LEU A 174 9.17 -15.30 -11.53
CA LEU A 174 7.89 -15.90 -11.15
C LEU A 174 7.49 -15.35 -9.78
N ARG A 175 6.20 -15.06 -9.61
CA ARG A 175 5.62 -14.69 -8.31
C ARG A 175 4.77 -15.83 -7.78
N THR A 176 4.80 -16.04 -6.47
CA THR A 176 3.82 -16.90 -5.80
C THR A 176 2.52 -16.13 -5.69
N VAL A 177 1.44 -16.70 -6.22
CA VAL A 177 0.08 -16.15 -6.09
C VAL A 177 -0.75 -17.17 -5.33
N THR A 178 -1.10 -16.85 -4.09
CA THR A 178 -2.07 -17.61 -3.31
C THR A 178 -3.46 -17.20 -3.79
N ARG A 179 -4.17 -18.13 -4.42
CA ARG A 179 -5.58 -17.95 -4.77
C ARG A 179 -6.42 -18.69 -3.73
N TYR A 180 -7.56 -18.10 -3.40
CA TYR A 180 -8.57 -18.72 -2.55
C TYR A 180 -9.91 -18.64 -3.27
N GLU A 181 -10.77 -19.59 -2.95
CA GLU A 181 -12.15 -19.67 -3.43
C GLU A 181 -13.01 -20.07 -2.23
N VAL A 182 -14.12 -19.35 -2.03
CA VAL A 182 -15.11 -19.73 -1.02
C VAL A 182 -16.16 -20.59 -1.72
N THR A 183 -16.08 -21.90 -1.49
CA THR A 183 -17.00 -22.87 -2.09
C THR A 183 -18.34 -22.92 -1.35
N ASP A 184 -18.34 -22.71 -0.03
CA ASP A 184 -19.55 -22.62 0.79
C ASP A 184 -19.41 -21.52 1.87
N HIS A 185 -20.18 -20.45 1.68
CA HIS A 185 -20.19 -19.30 2.59
C HIS A 185 -20.75 -19.65 3.96
N ARG A 186 -21.71 -20.57 4.07
CA ARG A 186 -22.30 -20.97 5.34
C ARG A 186 -21.27 -21.73 6.18
N SER A 187 -20.53 -22.65 5.55
CA SER A 187 -19.47 -23.39 6.23
C SER A 187 -18.34 -22.47 6.68
N LEU A 188 -17.91 -21.53 5.83
CA LEU A 188 -16.88 -20.57 6.21
C LEU A 188 -17.34 -19.63 7.33
N LEU A 189 -18.58 -19.14 7.30
CA LEU A 189 -19.15 -18.32 8.37
C LEU A 189 -19.14 -19.07 9.71
N ASN A 190 -19.57 -20.33 9.71
CA ASN A 190 -19.58 -21.16 10.91
C ASN A 190 -18.16 -21.46 11.42
N PHE A 191 -17.18 -21.62 10.51
CA PHE A 191 -15.78 -21.78 10.87
C PHE A 191 -15.25 -20.51 11.55
N ILE A 192 -15.49 -19.34 10.97
CA ILE A 192 -15.07 -18.04 11.53
C ILE A 192 -15.73 -17.85 12.90
N ALA A 193 -17.04 -18.06 13.01
CA ALA A 193 -17.75 -17.91 14.29
C ALA A 193 -17.19 -18.79 15.43
N ARG A 194 -16.56 -19.93 15.11
CA ARG A 194 -15.95 -20.85 16.08
C ARG A 194 -14.48 -20.55 16.39
N ASN A 195 -13.72 -20.10 15.38
CA ASN A 195 -12.26 -20.00 15.46
C ASN A 195 -11.76 -18.56 15.54
N ASP A 196 -12.58 -17.58 15.18
CA ASP A 196 -12.26 -16.16 15.13
C ASP A 196 -13.49 -15.31 15.50
N ARG A 197 -13.74 -15.25 16.82
CA ARG A 197 -14.91 -14.57 17.38
C ARG A 197 -14.86 -13.05 17.17
N ASP A 198 -13.66 -12.47 17.17
CA ASP A 198 -13.50 -11.02 17.06
C ASP A 198 -13.84 -10.55 15.64
N ALA A 199 -13.42 -11.29 14.61
CA ALA A 199 -13.76 -10.98 13.23
C ALA A 199 -15.28 -11.04 12.97
N ILE A 200 -15.98 -12.06 13.50
CA ILE A 200 -17.43 -12.14 13.32
C ILE A 200 -18.18 -11.07 14.13
N THR A 201 -17.69 -10.71 15.31
CA THR A 201 -18.31 -9.67 16.15
C THR A 201 -18.20 -8.31 15.48
N ALA A 202 -17.02 -7.97 14.94
CA ALA A 202 -16.83 -6.73 14.19
C ALA A 202 -17.75 -6.63 12.96
N PHE A 203 -17.97 -7.74 12.25
CA PHE A 203 -18.93 -7.80 11.15
C PHE A 203 -20.37 -7.53 11.61
N ILE A 204 -20.79 -8.13 12.74
CA ILE A 204 -22.13 -7.94 13.31
C ILE A 204 -22.33 -6.48 13.73
N ASP A 205 -21.35 -5.87 14.40
CA ASP A 205 -21.42 -4.48 14.87
C ASP A 205 -21.51 -3.47 13.71
N ASP A 206 -20.69 -3.66 12.66
CA ASP A 206 -20.74 -2.80 11.47
C ASP A 206 -22.07 -2.96 10.72
N TRP A 207 -22.58 -4.19 10.62
CA TRP A 207 -23.90 -4.45 10.04
C TRP A 207 -25.00 -3.75 10.84
N ALA A 208 -24.99 -3.85 12.16
CA ALA A 208 -25.95 -3.18 13.04
C ALA A 208 -25.90 -1.66 12.87
N ARG A 209 -24.71 -1.05 12.91
CA ARG A 209 -24.52 0.39 12.71
C ARG A 209 -25.10 0.90 11.39
N ARG A 210 -25.02 0.12 10.30
CA ARG A 210 -25.57 0.53 8.99
C ARG A 210 -27.07 0.30 8.84
N ASN A 211 -27.62 -0.72 9.52
CA ASN A 211 -28.99 -1.18 9.28
C ASN A 211 -29.96 -0.89 10.43
N HIS A 212 -29.48 -0.37 11.58
CA HIS A 212 -30.30 -0.15 12.78
C HIS A 212 -31.57 0.68 12.55
N THR A 213 -31.61 1.59 11.56
CA THR A 213 -32.82 2.36 11.24
C THR A 213 -33.87 1.53 10.49
N THR A 214 -33.44 0.64 9.58
CA THR A 214 -34.30 -0.15 8.68
C THR A 214 -34.70 -1.50 9.29
N THR A 215 -33.85 -2.08 10.13
CA THR A 215 -34.06 -3.42 10.72
C THR A 215 -34.12 -3.37 12.25
N GLN A 216 -34.96 -2.49 12.79
CA GLN A 216 -35.12 -2.28 14.23
C GLN A 216 -35.60 -3.54 14.99
N ASN A 217 -36.25 -4.48 14.29
CA ASN A 217 -36.79 -5.72 14.87
C ASN A 217 -35.87 -6.94 14.67
N ALA A 218 -34.59 -6.74 14.33
CA ALA A 218 -33.65 -7.86 14.20
C ALA A 218 -33.36 -8.46 15.58
N ASP A 219 -33.52 -9.79 15.72
CA ASP A 219 -33.25 -10.49 16.98
C ASP A 219 -31.82 -10.23 17.46
N GLY A 220 -31.67 -9.73 18.69
CA GLY A 220 -30.39 -9.38 19.30
C GLY A 220 -29.92 -7.94 19.06
N LEU A 221 -30.67 -7.11 18.30
CA LEU A 221 -30.38 -5.68 18.11
C LEU A 221 -31.36 -4.80 18.91
N ARG A 222 -30.83 -3.80 19.63
CA ARG A 222 -31.63 -2.78 20.34
C ARG A 222 -31.30 -1.38 19.80
N VAL A 223 -32.33 -0.58 19.47
CA VAL A 223 -32.19 0.76 18.87
C VAL A 223 -33.00 1.80 19.67
N TRP A 224 -32.43 2.98 19.95
CA TRP A 224 -33.09 4.10 20.67
C TRP A 224 -32.57 5.48 20.20
N GLN A 225 -33.24 6.57 20.59
CA GLN A 225 -32.93 7.96 20.18
C GLN A 225 -32.97 8.94 21.36
N GLU A 226 -32.06 9.93 21.37
CA GLU A 226 -31.95 11.05 22.34
C GLU A 226 -31.61 12.37 21.59
N LYS A 227 -31.86 13.55 22.17
CA LYS A 227 -31.61 14.87 21.53
C LYS A 227 -30.58 15.71 22.33
N GLU A 228 -29.64 16.38 21.65
CA GLU A 228 -28.55 17.21 22.23
C GLU A 228 -28.35 18.56 21.48
N ALA A 229 -27.69 19.57 22.08
CA ALA A 229 -27.44 20.91 21.51
C ALA A 229 -26.32 20.93 20.43
N PHE A 230 -26.38 21.87 19.47
CA PHE A 230 -25.47 21.95 18.30
C PHE A 230 -24.18 22.71 18.56
#